data_AF-A0A7S2E9B8-F1
#
_entry.id   AF-A0A7S2E9B8-F1
#
_cell.length_a   1.000
_cell.length_b   1.000
_cell.length_c   1.000
_cell.angle_alpha   90.00
_cell.angle_beta   90.00
_cell.angle_gamma   90.00
#
_symmetry.space_group_name_H-M   'P 1'
#
loop_
_entity.id
_entity.type
_entity.pdbx_description
1 polymer ?
#
loop_
_entity_poly.entity_id
_entity_poly.type
_entity_poly.pdbx_seq_one_letter_code
_entity_poly.pdbx_strand_id
1 'polypeptide(L)'
;SKLTSLLDCKEEQLEIFQVLRYKKGQEFKPHTDGFEGPVTAAGFENSGRLITIFIYLNDVRQGGHTYFPELSFSVAPKQGSAIIHFPSTENLEEDKRTIHQGKPAIDEKWLLTTWVWKHERTDERYAEMRLPKLSEDII
;
A
#
# COMPACT_ATOMS: atom_id res chain seq x y z
N SER A 1 -17.58 -0.90 -0.92
CA SER A 1 -16.87 -2.15 -1.29
C SER A 1 -16.57 -2.96 -0.03
N LYS A 2 -16.06 -4.21 -0.15
CA LYS A 2 -15.68 -5.00 1.04
C LYS A 2 -14.60 -4.31 1.89
N LEU A 3 -13.68 -3.58 1.24
CA LEU A 3 -12.59 -2.88 1.91
C LEU A 3 -13.08 -1.64 2.67
N THR A 4 -13.93 -0.80 2.06
CA THR A 4 -14.49 0.37 2.77
C THR A 4 -15.32 -0.03 3.98
N SER A 5 -16.08 -1.13 3.89
CA SER A 5 -16.80 -1.67 5.06
C SER A 5 -15.89 -2.25 6.14
N LEU A 6 -14.75 -2.86 5.77
CA LEU A 6 -13.79 -3.41 6.74
C LEU A 6 -12.99 -2.31 7.45
N LEU A 7 -12.66 -1.24 6.74
CA LEU A 7 -11.76 -0.18 7.20
C LEU A 7 -12.49 1.05 7.75
N ASP A 8 -13.82 1.04 7.70
CA ASP A 8 -14.69 2.17 8.07
C ASP A 8 -14.26 3.49 7.41
N CYS A 9 -14.09 3.45 6.09
CA CYS A 9 -13.69 4.60 5.29
C CYS A 9 -14.60 4.80 4.07
N LYS A 10 -14.56 6.00 3.49
CA LYS A 10 -15.28 6.31 2.25
C LYS A 10 -14.49 5.89 1.02
N GLU A 11 -15.17 5.65 -0.10
CA GLU A 11 -14.51 5.27 -1.36
C GLU A 11 -13.57 6.38 -1.86
N GLU A 12 -13.90 7.64 -1.62
CA GLU A 12 -13.09 8.81 -2.01
C GLU A 12 -11.78 8.93 -1.21
N GLN A 13 -11.67 8.19 -0.10
CA GLN A 13 -10.44 8.10 0.68
C GLN A 13 -9.52 6.97 0.21
N LEU A 14 -10.04 6.00 -0.56
CA LEU A 14 -9.23 4.92 -1.10
C LEU A 14 -8.45 5.43 -2.31
N GLU A 15 -7.14 5.26 -2.25
CA GLU A 15 -6.27 5.42 -3.41
C GLU A 15 -6.45 4.23 -4.37
N ILE A 16 -6.35 4.48 -5.66
CA ILE A 16 -6.48 3.45 -6.70
C ILE A 16 -5.62 2.23 -6.38
N PHE A 17 -6.18 1.08 -6.68
CA PHE A 17 -5.46 -0.18 -6.62
C PHE A 17 -4.26 -0.18 -7.57
N GLN A 18 -3.09 -0.52 -7.03
CA GLN A 18 -1.88 -0.72 -7.82
C GLN A 18 -1.47 -2.19 -7.78
N VAL A 19 -1.15 -2.74 -8.93
CA VAL A 19 -0.59 -4.09 -9.04
C VAL A 19 0.93 -3.98 -9.21
N LEU A 20 1.67 -4.53 -8.25
CA LEU A 20 3.12 -4.61 -8.27
C LEU A 20 3.55 -6.02 -8.65
N ARG A 21 4.44 -6.11 -9.64
CA ARG A 21 5.08 -7.35 -10.09
C ARG A 21 6.57 -7.29 -9.78
N TYR A 22 7.03 -8.14 -8.88
CA TYR A 22 8.45 -8.34 -8.58
C TYR A 22 8.96 -9.55 -9.35
N LYS A 23 9.89 -9.33 -10.27
CA LYS A 23 10.65 -10.41 -10.90
C LYS A 23 11.59 -11.05 -9.88
N LYS A 24 12.07 -12.25 -10.20
CA LYS A 24 13.07 -12.98 -9.41
C LYS A 24 14.21 -12.06 -8.95
N GLY A 25 14.51 -12.08 -7.66
CA GLY A 25 15.59 -11.33 -7.03
C GLY A 25 15.31 -9.84 -6.81
N GLN A 26 14.22 -9.28 -7.34
CA GLN A 26 13.85 -7.90 -7.08
C GLN A 26 13.37 -7.73 -5.64
N GLU A 27 13.69 -6.58 -5.08
CA GLU A 27 13.30 -6.18 -3.73
C GLU A 27 12.74 -4.76 -3.75
N PHE A 28 12.06 -4.39 -2.68
CA PHE A 28 11.73 -3.00 -2.37
C PHE A 28 12.47 -2.61 -1.10
N LYS A 29 13.19 -1.48 -1.12
CA LYS A 29 14.01 -1.05 0.02
C LYS A 29 13.14 -0.67 1.23
N PRO A 30 13.70 -0.67 2.45
CA PRO A 30 13.02 -0.16 3.63
C PRO A 30 12.46 1.25 3.40
N HIS A 31 11.17 1.44 3.67
CA HIS A 31 10.47 2.70 3.54
C HIS A 31 9.24 2.73 4.45
N THR A 32 8.60 3.89 4.53
CA THR A 32 7.30 4.12 5.14
C THR A 32 6.32 4.57 4.05
N ASP A 33 5.04 4.26 4.26
CA ASP A 33 3.95 4.77 3.42
C ASP A 33 3.33 6.07 3.96
N GLY A 34 3.74 6.46 5.17
CA GLY A 34 3.30 7.69 5.81
C GLY A 34 3.97 8.91 5.17
N PHE A 35 3.46 10.08 5.52
CA PHE A 35 4.02 11.35 5.09
C PHE A 35 4.17 12.28 6.29
N GLU A 36 5.41 12.65 6.62
CA GLU A 36 5.69 13.72 7.58
C GLU A 36 5.52 15.12 6.93
N GLY A 37 4.97 16.06 7.71
CA GLY A 37 4.94 17.50 7.40
C GLY A 37 3.55 18.08 7.11
N PRO A 38 3.42 19.43 7.08
CA PRO A 38 2.14 20.11 6.88
C PRO A 38 1.57 19.94 5.46
N VAL A 39 2.45 19.62 4.50
CA VAL A 39 2.12 19.30 3.10
C VAL A 39 2.77 17.96 2.79
N THR A 40 1.96 16.98 2.42
CA THR A 40 2.49 15.66 2.02
C THR A 40 3.34 15.74 0.77
N ALA A 41 4.17 14.71 0.53
CA ALA A 41 4.91 14.59 -0.73
C ALA A 41 4.00 14.54 -1.97
N ALA A 42 2.71 14.26 -1.79
CA ALA A 42 1.68 14.32 -2.84
C ALA A 42 0.95 15.69 -2.91
N GLY A 43 1.46 16.72 -2.23
CA GLY A 43 0.94 18.09 -2.31
C GLY A 43 -0.33 18.37 -1.52
N PHE A 44 -0.80 17.43 -0.70
CA PHE A 44 -1.99 17.63 0.13
C PHE A 44 -1.64 18.28 1.46
N GLU A 45 -2.27 19.42 1.76
CA GLU A 45 -2.22 20.06 3.07
C GLU A 45 -3.04 19.27 4.09
N ASN A 46 -2.46 19.02 5.27
CA ASN A 46 -3.13 18.38 6.41
C ASN A 46 -3.86 17.05 6.11
N SER A 47 -3.41 16.31 5.09
CA SER A 47 -3.88 14.95 4.77
C SER A 47 -2.69 13.99 4.71
N GLY A 48 -2.91 12.69 4.59
CA GLY A 48 -1.86 11.67 4.50
C GLY A 48 -2.46 10.27 4.52
N ARG A 49 -1.66 9.25 4.20
CA ARG A 49 -2.08 7.85 4.26
C ARG A 49 -2.15 7.38 5.71
N LEU A 50 -3.34 6.98 6.15
CA LEU A 50 -3.58 6.43 7.49
C LEU A 50 -3.53 4.91 7.52
N ILE A 51 -3.82 4.26 6.39
CA ILE A 51 -3.88 2.80 6.29
C ILE A 51 -3.21 2.36 5.01
N THR A 52 -2.34 1.35 5.10
CA THR A 52 -1.79 0.60 3.98
C THR A 52 -2.45 -0.78 3.93
N ILE A 53 -2.80 -1.22 2.72
CA ILE A 53 -3.33 -2.56 2.46
C ILE A 53 -2.47 -3.25 1.41
N PHE A 54 -1.90 -4.40 1.76
CA PHE A 54 -1.23 -5.31 0.83
C PHE A 54 -2.03 -6.59 0.71
N ILE A 55 -2.36 -7.02 -0.51
CA ILE A 55 -3.01 -8.30 -0.80
C ILE A 55 -2.09 -9.11 -1.71
N TYR A 56 -1.69 -10.30 -1.27
CA TYR A 56 -0.85 -11.16 -2.10
C TYR A 56 -1.69 -11.87 -3.15
N LEU A 57 -1.32 -11.71 -4.42
CA LEU A 57 -2.06 -12.27 -5.56
C LEU A 57 -1.60 -13.67 -5.95
N ASN A 58 -0.45 -14.12 -5.45
CA ASN A 58 0.07 -15.46 -5.63
C ASN A 58 0.85 -15.95 -4.40
N ASP A 59 1.01 -17.27 -4.29
CA ASP A 59 1.94 -17.89 -3.35
C ASP A 59 3.38 -17.68 -3.81
N VAL A 60 4.30 -17.38 -2.88
CA VAL A 60 5.75 -17.37 -3.13
C VAL A 60 6.40 -18.41 -2.25
N ARG A 61 7.03 -19.43 -2.86
CA ARG A 61 7.54 -20.59 -2.12
C ARG A 61 8.74 -20.26 -1.23
N GLN A 62 9.60 -19.34 -1.65
CA GLN A 62 10.78 -18.91 -0.90
C GLN A 62 11.12 -17.45 -1.18
N GLY A 63 11.46 -16.71 -0.11
CA GLY A 63 11.73 -15.27 -0.20
C GLY A 63 10.45 -14.46 -0.41
N GLY A 64 10.57 -13.22 -0.86
CA GLY A 64 9.41 -12.37 -1.18
C GLY A 64 8.66 -11.80 0.03
N HIS A 65 9.12 -12.06 1.25
CA HIS A 65 8.46 -11.63 2.48
C HIS A 65 8.26 -10.11 2.53
N THR A 66 7.14 -9.68 3.10
CA THR A 66 7.05 -8.31 3.63
C THR A 66 7.64 -8.32 5.03
N TYR A 67 8.71 -7.55 5.24
CA TYR A 67 9.46 -7.53 6.49
C TYR A 67 9.38 -6.16 7.16
N PHE A 68 9.04 -6.15 8.45
CA PHE A 68 8.96 -4.99 9.33
C PHE A 68 10.16 -5.00 10.29
N PRO A 69 11.28 -4.34 9.95
CA PRO A 69 12.53 -4.37 10.72
C PRO A 69 12.36 -3.99 12.19
N GLU A 70 11.67 -2.89 12.48
CA GLU A 70 11.50 -2.37 13.84
C GLU A 70 10.70 -3.32 14.74
N LEU A 71 9.89 -4.19 14.15
CA LEU A 71 9.10 -5.20 14.86
C LEU A 71 9.77 -6.59 14.85
N SER A 72 10.88 -6.75 14.14
CA SER A 72 11.47 -8.08 13.84
C SER A 72 10.43 -9.06 13.30
N PHE A 73 9.47 -8.56 12.51
CA PHE A 73 8.29 -9.30 12.08
C PHE A 73 8.30 -9.49 10.56
N SER A 74 7.90 -10.68 10.10
CA SER A 74 7.98 -11.06 8.69
C SER A 74 6.75 -11.85 8.28
N VAL A 75 6.18 -11.51 7.13
CA VAL A 75 5.01 -12.19 6.56
C VAL A 75 5.38 -12.77 5.21
N ALA A 76 5.20 -14.08 5.07
CA ALA A 76 5.39 -14.78 3.79
C ALA A 76 4.19 -14.53 2.86
N PRO A 77 4.41 -14.33 1.54
CA PRO A 77 3.32 -14.18 0.59
C PRO A 77 2.49 -15.46 0.48
N LYS A 78 1.20 -15.35 0.77
CA LYS A 78 0.22 -16.42 0.62
C LYS A 78 -0.97 -15.87 -0.16
N GLN A 79 -1.32 -16.51 -1.28
CA GLN A 79 -2.38 -16.03 -2.16
C GLN A 79 -3.68 -15.78 -1.38
N GLY A 80 -4.25 -14.60 -1.58
CA GLY A 80 -5.50 -14.17 -0.95
C GLY A 80 -5.36 -13.67 0.48
N SER A 81 -4.18 -13.76 1.12
CA SER A 81 -3.95 -13.12 2.41
C SER A 81 -3.64 -11.64 2.24
N ALA A 82 -3.89 -10.88 3.30
CA ALA A 82 -3.67 -9.44 3.32
C ALA A 82 -2.90 -9.01 4.56
N ILE A 83 -2.12 -7.94 4.43
CA ILE A 83 -1.54 -7.17 5.52
C ILE A 83 -2.24 -5.82 5.52
N ILE A 84 -2.69 -5.40 6.70
CA ILE A 84 -3.22 -4.06 6.94
C ILE A 84 -2.37 -3.46 8.06
N HIS A 85 -1.77 -2.29 7.82
CA HIS A 85 -1.01 -1.56 8.84
C HIS A 85 -1.27 -0.06 8.75
N PHE A 86 -0.87 0.67 9.79
CA PHE A 86 -1.21 2.08 9.99
C PHE A 86 0.07 2.92 9.98
N PRO A 87 0.52 3.44 8.82
CA PRO A 87 1.79 4.13 8.72
C PRO A 87 1.81 5.52 9.35
N SER A 88 0.66 6.07 9.72
CA SER A 88 0.56 7.35 10.41
C SER A 88 -0.60 7.38 11.40
N THR A 89 -0.49 8.20 12.43
CA THR A 89 -1.58 8.52 13.35
C THR A 89 -2.59 9.46 12.70
N GLU A 90 -3.75 9.67 13.33
CA GLU A 90 -4.73 10.67 12.86
C GLU A 90 -4.17 12.11 12.86
N ASN A 91 -3.13 12.37 13.66
CA ASN A 91 -2.40 13.63 13.68
C ASN A 91 -1.33 13.74 12.59
N LEU A 92 -1.25 12.74 11.69
CA LEU A 92 -0.26 12.66 10.60
C LEU A 92 1.18 12.54 11.10
N GLU A 93 1.35 11.92 12.26
CA GLU A 93 2.66 11.53 12.77
C GLU A 93 2.99 10.13 12.25
N GLU A 94 4.16 9.96 11.62
CA GLU A 94 4.58 8.65 11.12
C GLU A 94 4.83 7.63 12.24
N ASP A 95 4.32 6.41 12.06
CA ASP A 95 4.64 5.28 12.93
C ASP A 95 5.81 4.49 12.36
N LYS A 96 7.01 4.77 12.86
CA LYS A 96 8.27 4.14 12.42
C LYS A 96 8.26 2.61 12.60
N ARG A 97 7.41 2.05 13.47
CA ARG A 97 7.29 0.59 13.62
C ARG A 97 6.79 -0.09 12.34
N THR A 98 6.12 0.67 11.48
CA THR A 98 5.56 0.20 10.20
C THR A 98 6.50 0.38 9.01
N ILE A 99 7.74 0.85 9.24
CA ILE A 99 8.79 0.78 8.22
C ILE A 99 8.85 -0.66 7.74
N HIS A 100 8.81 -0.85 6.42
CA HIS A 100 8.73 -2.17 5.83
C HIS A 100 9.51 -2.26 4.51
N GLN A 101 9.81 -3.49 4.11
CA GLN A 101 10.51 -3.79 2.87
C GLN A 101 9.95 -5.06 2.22
N GLY A 102 10.03 -5.13 0.90
CA GLY A 102 9.80 -6.36 0.14
C GLY A 102 11.11 -7.11 -0.02
N LYS A 103 11.31 -8.22 0.71
CA LYS A 103 12.51 -9.06 0.60
C LYS A 103 12.58 -9.70 -0.80
N PRO A 104 13.79 -9.98 -1.32
CA PRO A 104 13.95 -10.64 -2.61
C PRO A 104 13.27 -12.02 -2.62
N ALA A 105 12.60 -12.34 -3.73
CA ALA A 105 11.95 -13.64 -3.96
C ALA A 105 12.77 -14.48 -4.95
N ILE A 106 12.72 -15.82 -4.80
CA ILE A 106 13.32 -16.71 -5.81
C ILE A 106 12.42 -16.87 -7.04
N ASP A 107 11.11 -16.68 -6.84
CA ASP A 107 10.06 -16.74 -7.84
C ASP A 107 9.46 -15.35 -8.03
N GLU A 108 8.53 -15.23 -8.98
CA GLU A 108 7.75 -14.01 -9.17
C GLU A 108 6.76 -13.77 -8.03
N LYS A 109 6.62 -12.51 -7.61
CA LYS A 109 5.65 -12.07 -6.61
C LYS A 109 4.73 -11.01 -7.21
N TRP A 110 3.44 -11.20 -7.01
CA TRP A 110 2.38 -10.26 -7.36
C TRP A 110 1.69 -9.74 -6.10
N LEU A 111 1.58 -8.42 -6.00
CA LEU A 111 0.99 -7.74 -4.87
C LEU A 111 -0.01 -6.69 -5.36
N LEU A 112 -1.23 -6.73 -4.86
CA LEU A 112 -2.18 -5.63 -4.98
C LEU A 112 -2.00 -4.73 -3.76
N THR A 113 -1.84 -3.44 -3.99
CA THR A 113 -1.71 -2.44 -2.92
C THR A 113 -2.69 -1.30 -3.10
N THR A 114 -3.19 -0.77 -2.00
CA THR A 114 -4.00 0.45 -1.92
C THR A 114 -3.78 1.09 -0.55
N TRP A 115 -4.18 2.34 -0.41
CA TRP A 115 -4.05 3.11 0.82
C TRP A 115 -5.34 3.88 1.11
N VAL A 116 -5.58 4.16 2.39
CA VAL A 116 -6.67 5.05 2.83
C VAL A 116 -6.06 6.38 3.28
N TRP A 117 -6.52 7.45 2.68
CA TRP A 117 -6.15 8.82 3.02
C TRP A 117 -7.06 9.41 4.12
N LYS A 118 -6.51 10.27 4.98
CA LYS A 118 -7.27 10.99 6.02
C LYS A 118 -8.42 11.81 5.42
N HIS A 119 -8.14 12.51 4.33
CA HIS A 119 -9.12 13.28 3.57
C HIS A 119 -9.09 12.85 2.10
N GLU A 120 -10.21 13.07 1.41
CA GLU A 120 -10.32 12.83 -0.04
C GLU A 120 -9.19 13.55 -0.79
N ARG A 121 -8.70 12.89 -1.86
CA ARG A 121 -7.69 13.45 -2.75
C ARG A 121 -8.34 14.42 -3.72
N THR A 122 -8.27 15.72 -3.42
CA THR A 122 -8.90 16.77 -4.23
C THR A 122 -8.02 17.34 -5.36
N ASP A 123 -6.75 16.92 -5.48
CA ASP A 123 -5.81 17.47 -6.47
C ASP A 123 -5.94 16.73 -7.81
N GLU A 124 -6.30 17.44 -8.88
CA GLU A 124 -6.50 16.89 -10.22
C GLU A 124 -5.26 16.21 -10.85
N ARG A 125 -4.05 16.54 -10.39
CA ARG A 125 -2.80 15.90 -10.85
C ARG A 125 -2.67 14.46 -10.36
N TYR A 126 -3.29 14.21 -9.22
CA TYR A 126 -3.35 12.92 -8.53
C TYR A 126 -4.75 12.30 -8.60
N ALA A 127 -5.76 13.07 -9.04
CA ALA A 127 -7.11 12.62 -9.25
C ALA A 127 -7.11 11.58 -10.36
N GLU A 128 -7.49 10.39 -9.94
CA GLU A 128 -7.46 9.15 -10.71
C GLU A 128 -8.40 9.19 -11.92
N MET A 129 -9.20 10.25 -12.08
CA MET A 129 -10.03 10.54 -13.25
C MET A 129 -9.27 10.59 -14.58
N ARG A 130 -7.93 10.71 -14.57
CA ARG A 130 -7.08 10.70 -15.77
C ARG A 130 -6.34 9.38 -16.01
N LEU A 131 -6.39 8.43 -15.08
CA LEU A 131 -5.82 7.11 -15.33
C LEU A 131 -6.70 6.38 -16.36
N PRO A 132 -6.11 5.65 -17.32
CA PRO A 132 -6.90 4.86 -18.24
C PRO A 132 -7.74 3.89 -17.40
N LYS A 133 -9.07 3.99 -17.56
CA LYS A 133 -9.96 2.97 -17.03
C LYS A 133 -9.46 1.63 -17.58
N LEU A 134 -9.31 0.63 -16.72
CA LEU A 134 -9.09 -0.74 -17.17
C LEU A 134 -10.20 -1.03 -18.19
N SER A 135 -9.82 -1.21 -19.46
CA SER A 135 -10.78 -1.56 -20.50
C SER A 135 -11.40 -2.90 -20.15
N GLU A 136 -12.67 -3.09 -20.50
CA GLU A 136 -13.43 -4.33 -20.23
C GLU A 136 -12.78 -5.59 -20.86
N ASP A 137 -11.76 -5.40 -21.71
CA ASP A 137 -11.06 -6.44 -22.47
C ASP A 137 -9.87 -7.11 -21.76
N ILE A 138 -9.61 -6.82 -20.47
CA ILE A 138 -8.56 -7.53 -19.70
C ILE A 138 -9.22 -8.51 -18.72
N ILE A 139 -9.48 -9.73 -19.20
CA ILE A 139 -9.76 -10.95 -18.42
C ILE A 139 -8.65 -11.95 -18.68
#